data_AF-A0A4Q4WWA7-F1
#
_entry.id   AF-A0A4Q4WWA7-F1
#
_cell.length_a   1.000
_cell.length_b   1.000
_cell.length_c   1.000
_cell.angle_alpha   90.00
_cell.angle_beta   90.00
_cell.angle_gamma   90.00
#
_symmetry.space_group_name_H-M   'P 1'
#
loop_
_entity.id
_entity.type
_entity.pdbx_description
1 polymer ?
#
loop_
_entity_poly.entity_id
_entity_poly.type
_entity_poly.pdbx_seq_one_letter_code
_entity_poly.pdbx_strand_id
1 'polypeptide(L)'
;MDSDPENKQFSSKSSTAAPLAQNASFDDAEVVGQVRDISGAERAKAEQGHAHFNRLGWKRLTVVLIVEAIALGSLSMPAAFATLGMVAGTLVCVGIGLVAIYTSYVVGQVKLAYPEVAHYADVGRLLMGKFGYELVSVMFVLQLTFLVGSHTLTGTIAFLNITNNGACSLVFGVVSAIILLLLAIPPSFAEVAILGYIDFVSIMAAILITMIATGVKSSGAVAEWSAWPQPGVTFTSAFIAITNIVFAYSFAICQFSFMDEMHTPKDYVKSIWALGIIEIVIYTLTGALIYAFVGPDVKSPALLSAGSLLSKVAFGIGLPVIFISGSINTTVAARYIHGRMFRNSVTRYINTPKGWITWLVLITAITIIAWVIAEAIPFFSDLLSISSSLFISGFTFYFPAIMWFALIKQGAWYERRNWLKSAANAFIFLIGIMVLVGGTYASIDDIIHSYNSGKVRGAFTCAPFE
;
A
#
# COMPACT_ATOMS: atom_id res chain seq x y z
N MET A 1 -36.71 -49.46 29.94
CA MET A 1 -37.03 -50.52 30.90
C MET A 1 -35.79 -51.38 30.99
N ASP A 2 -34.99 -51.41 32.06
CA ASP A 2 -35.04 -50.82 33.40
C ASP A 2 -33.61 -51.06 33.95
N SER A 3 -32.90 -49.98 34.31
CA SER A 3 -32.44 -49.64 35.66
C SER A 3 -31.35 -50.54 36.28
N ASP A 4 -30.18 -49.94 36.48
CA ASP A 4 -29.14 -50.30 37.46
C ASP A 4 -29.71 -50.44 38.88
N PRO A 5 -28.98 -51.10 39.81
CA PRO A 5 -28.31 -50.30 40.86
C PRO A 5 -26.96 -50.85 41.41
N GLU A 6 -26.10 -49.88 41.79
CA GLU A 6 -25.27 -49.75 43.02
C GLU A 6 -24.28 -50.86 43.45
N ASN A 7 -23.16 -50.63 44.16
CA ASN A 7 -22.28 -49.53 44.56
C ASN A 7 -21.28 -50.17 45.56
N LYS A 8 -19.97 -49.90 45.52
CA LYS A 8 -19.08 -50.04 46.70
C LYS A 8 -17.80 -49.20 46.58
N GLN A 9 -17.51 -48.55 47.70
CA GLN A 9 -16.62 -47.42 47.98
C GLN A 9 -15.10 -47.72 48.10
N PHE A 10 -14.30 -46.74 47.63
CA PHE A 10 -13.27 -45.93 48.35
C PHE A 10 -12.12 -46.61 49.16
N SER A 11 -10.85 -46.36 48.76
CA SER A 11 -9.82 -45.55 49.52
C SER A 11 -8.36 -46.06 49.58
N SER A 12 -7.46 -45.24 49.00
CA SER A 12 -6.08 -44.80 49.39
C SER A 12 -4.99 -45.76 49.92
N LYS A 13 -3.76 -45.65 49.37
CA LYS A 13 -2.59 -44.99 50.00
C LYS A 13 -1.32 -45.00 49.12
N SER A 14 -0.49 -43.97 49.36
CA SER A 14 0.73 -43.52 48.68
C SER A 14 2.00 -44.33 48.98
N SER A 15 3.03 -44.27 48.12
CA SER A 15 4.24 -43.42 48.35
C SER A 15 5.53 -43.92 47.65
N THR A 16 6.28 -42.92 47.16
CA THR A 16 7.76 -42.78 47.08
C THR A 16 8.63 -43.59 46.10
N ALA A 17 9.33 -42.80 45.27
CA ALA A 17 10.48 -43.16 44.45
C ALA A 17 11.79 -42.70 45.12
N ALA A 18 12.91 -43.36 44.80
CA ALA A 18 14.28 -42.87 44.99
C ALA A 18 15.24 -43.45 43.91
N PRO A 19 16.38 -42.77 43.60
CA PRO A 19 17.06 -42.83 42.30
C PRO A 19 18.44 -43.52 42.35
N LEU A 20 19.01 -43.82 41.17
CA LEU A 20 20.39 -44.31 41.01
C LEU A 20 21.22 -43.37 40.12
N ALA A 21 22.42 -43.05 40.62
CA ALA A 21 23.46 -42.24 40.01
C ALA A 21 24.71 -43.10 39.71
N GLN A 22 25.48 -42.75 38.67
CA GLN A 22 26.93 -42.97 38.46
C GLN A 22 27.31 -42.40 37.07
N ASN A 23 27.97 -41.24 36.95
CA ASN A 23 29.42 -40.90 37.06
C ASN A 23 30.29 -41.27 35.84
N ALA A 24 30.81 -40.24 35.14
CA ALA A 24 32.20 -40.16 34.66
C ALA A 24 32.55 -38.71 34.23
N SER A 25 33.67 -38.22 34.75
CA SER A 25 34.32 -36.91 34.69
C SER A 25 35.08 -36.61 33.39
N PHE A 26 35.28 -35.33 33.03
CA PHE A 26 36.58 -34.76 32.57
C PHE A 26 36.56 -33.21 32.49
N ASP A 27 37.43 -32.61 33.30
CA ASP A 27 38.19 -31.33 33.26
C ASP A 27 37.65 -30.00 32.70
N ASP A 28 37.95 -28.98 33.52
CA ASP A 28 37.84 -27.53 33.30
C ASP A 28 38.65 -27.03 32.10
N ALA A 29 37.99 -26.25 31.24
CA ALA A 29 38.63 -25.16 30.48
C ALA A 29 37.68 -23.96 30.45
N GLU A 30 37.98 -23.03 31.34
CA GLU A 30 37.39 -21.72 31.51
C GLU A 30 37.45 -20.90 30.19
N VAL A 31 36.29 -20.68 29.56
CA VAL A 31 36.10 -19.60 28.56
C VAL A 31 35.00 -18.68 29.10
N VAL A 32 35.38 -17.83 30.04
CA VAL A 32 34.56 -16.71 30.51
C VAL A 32 34.60 -15.61 29.45
N GLY A 33 33.75 -15.75 28.43
CA GLY A 33 33.30 -14.65 27.59
C GLY A 33 32.00 -14.12 28.17
N GLN A 34 32.04 -12.95 28.81
CA GLN A 34 30.86 -12.26 29.34
C GLN A 34 29.77 -12.13 28.27
N VAL A 35 28.76 -13.00 28.33
CA VAL A 35 27.45 -12.71 27.76
C VAL A 35 26.92 -11.54 28.57
N ARG A 36 26.95 -10.33 27.99
CA ARG A 36 26.25 -9.18 28.54
C ARG A 36 24.80 -9.58 28.76
N ASP A 37 24.46 -9.73 30.03
CA ASP A 37 23.12 -9.92 30.55
C ASP A 37 22.25 -8.79 29.97
N ILE A 38 21.35 -9.15 29.05
CA ILE A 38 20.34 -8.24 28.54
C ILE A 38 19.43 -7.97 29.73
N SER A 39 19.70 -6.84 30.41
CA SER A 39 19.03 -6.41 31.64
C SER A 39 17.53 -6.69 31.56
N GLY A 40 16.95 -7.26 32.62
CA GLY A 40 15.52 -7.50 32.72
C GLY A 40 14.65 -6.27 32.41
N ALA A 41 15.21 -5.05 32.49
CA ALA A 41 14.57 -3.82 32.06
C ALA A 41 14.47 -3.66 30.52
N GLU A 42 15.45 -4.15 29.74
CA GLU A 42 15.36 -4.22 28.28
C GLU A 42 14.39 -5.30 27.83
N ARG A 43 14.35 -6.46 28.53
CA ARG A 43 13.31 -7.48 28.32
C ARG A 43 11.92 -6.97 28.67
N ALA A 44 11.75 -6.29 29.81
CA ALA A 44 10.46 -5.72 30.20
C ALA A 44 10.01 -4.58 29.26
N LYS A 45 10.94 -3.75 28.75
CA LYS A 45 10.63 -2.76 27.71
C LYS A 45 10.33 -3.41 26.36
N ALA A 46 11.03 -4.48 26.00
CA ALA A 46 10.73 -5.26 24.80
C ALA A 46 9.37 -5.97 24.92
N GLU A 47 9.04 -6.54 26.08
CA GLU A 47 7.75 -7.17 26.37
C GLU A 47 6.62 -6.15 26.44
N GLN A 48 6.82 -4.97 27.06
CA GLN A 48 5.85 -3.86 27.00
C GLN A 48 5.68 -3.34 25.57
N GLY A 49 6.77 -3.27 24.79
CA GLY A 49 6.71 -2.99 23.36
C GLY A 49 5.91 -4.05 22.60
N HIS A 50 6.22 -5.33 22.77
CA HIS A 50 5.56 -6.47 22.14
C HIS A 50 4.09 -6.62 22.55
N ALA A 51 3.73 -6.29 23.80
CA ALA A 51 2.35 -6.27 24.29
C ALA A 51 1.55 -5.05 23.76
N HIS A 52 2.23 -3.95 23.40
CA HIS A 52 1.60 -2.83 22.70
C HIS A 52 1.27 -3.19 21.24
N PHE A 53 2.12 -4.00 20.59
CA PHE A 53 2.01 -4.43 19.18
C PHE A 53 1.14 -5.68 18.93
N ASN A 54 0.25 -6.10 19.83
CA ASN A 54 -0.65 -7.25 19.59
C ASN A 54 -2.11 -6.97 20.01
N ARG A 55 -2.60 -5.76 19.76
CA ARG A 55 -3.96 -5.32 20.17
C ARG A 55 -4.89 -5.06 18.99
N LEU A 56 -4.43 -5.24 17.74
CA LEU A 56 -5.24 -4.93 16.57
C LEU A 56 -6.20 -6.08 16.26
N GLY A 57 -7.50 -5.83 16.44
CA GLY A 57 -8.55 -6.72 15.95
C GLY A 57 -8.84 -6.47 14.47
N TRP A 58 -9.39 -7.47 13.78
CA TRP A 58 -9.66 -7.41 12.33
C TRP A 58 -10.49 -6.19 11.91
N LYS A 59 -11.45 -5.73 12.74
CA LYS A 59 -12.25 -4.53 12.44
C LYS A 59 -11.42 -3.26 12.39
N ARG A 60 -10.51 -3.08 13.36
CA ARG A 60 -9.61 -1.92 13.39
C ARG A 60 -8.60 -2.01 12.26
N LEU A 61 -8.09 -3.21 11.96
CA LEU A 61 -7.25 -3.44 10.79
C LEU A 61 -7.97 -3.07 9.48
N THR A 62 -9.23 -3.47 9.31
CA THR A 62 -10.00 -3.09 8.12
C THR A 62 -10.04 -1.59 7.94
N VAL A 63 -10.25 -0.83 9.03
CA VAL A 63 -10.21 0.63 8.96
C VAL A 63 -8.83 1.14 8.56
N VAL A 64 -7.75 0.64 9.20
CA VAL A 64 -6.37 1.04 8.86
C VAL A 64 -6.06 0.77 7.38
N LEU A 65 -6.45 -0.40 6.88
CA LEU A 65 -6.27 -0.76 5.48
C LEU A 65 -7.08 0.14 4.53
N ILE A 66 -8.33 0.48 4.90
CA ILE A 66 -9.17 1.38 4.10
C ILE A 66 -8.53 2.77 4.00
N VAL A 67 -8.02 3.27 5.12
CA VAL A 67 -7.33 4.56 5.19
C VAL A 67 -6.10 4.58 4.29
N GLU A 68 -5.31 3.51 4.30
CA GLU A 68 -4.09 3.45 3.51
C GLU A 68 -4.38 3.27 2.01
N ALA A 69 -5.37 2.44 1.69
CA ALA A 69 -5.63 2.03 0.31
C ALA A 69 -6.44 3.07 -0.48
N ILE A 70 -7.46 3.67 0.15
CA ILE A 70 -8.33 4.64 -0.49
C ILE A 70 -7.70 6.03 -0.39
N ALA A 71 -6.85 6.36 -1.34
CA ALA A 71 -6.22 7.67 -1.46
C ALA A 71 -6.24 8.14 -2.93
N LEU A 72 -5.07 8.39 -3.50
CA LEU A 72 -4.90 8.98 -4.83
C LEU A 72 -5.46 8.11 -5.97
N GLY A 73 -5.44 6.78 -5.83
CA GLY A 73 -5.87 5.87 -6.90
C GLY A 73 -7.34 6.05 -7.30
N SER A 74 -8.20 6.44 -6.35
CA SER A 74 -9.60 6.76 -6.63
C SER A 74 -9.76 7.93 -7.62
N LEU A 75 -8.80 8.86 -7.63
CA LEU A 75 -8.86 10.10 -8.40
C LEU A 75 -8.46 9.90 -9.87
N SER A 76 -7.77 8.81 -10.21
CA SER A 76 -7.45 8.42 -11.59
C SER A 76 -8.51 7.50 -12.21
N MET A 77 -9.42 6.92 -11.41
CA MET A 77 -10.43 5.97 -11.90
C MET A 77 -11.31 6.54 -13.02
N PRO A 78 -11.83 7.78 -12.92
CA PRO A 78 -12.69 8.33 -13.97
C PRO A 78 -11.99 8.48 -15.32
N ALA A 79 -10.71 8.90 -15.33
CA ALA A 79 -9.93 9.03 -16.55
C ALA A 79 -9.62 7.66 -17.18
N ALA A 80 -9.38 6.64 -16.34
CA ALA A 80 -9.23 5.26 -16.82
C ALA A 80 -10.51 4.74 -17.48
N PHE A 81 -11.69 5.05 -16.91
CA PHE A 81 -12.99 4.72 -17.50
C PHE A 81 -13.25 5.49 -18.79
N ALA A 82 -12.85 6.75 -18.88
CA ALA A 82 -12.95 7.53 -20.12
C ALA A 82 -12.14 6.91 -21.26
N THR A 83 -10.94 6.41 -20.95
CA THR A 83 -10.07 5.75 -21.94
C THR A 83 -10.61 4.38 -22.36
N LEU A 84 -10.95 3.52 -21.39
CA LEU A 84 -11.35 2.14 -21.64
C LEU A 84 -12.83 1.99 -22.05
N GLY A 85 -13.66 2.97 -21.77
CA GLY A 85 -15.12 2.88 -21.87
C GLY A 85 -15.74 2.19 -20.64
N MET A 86 -17.06 2.34 -20.48
CA MET A 86 -17.77 1.85 -19.28
C MET A 86 -17.65 0.34 -19.08
N VAL A 87 -17.76 -0.44 -20.15
CA VAL A 87 -17.78 -1.91 -20.04
C VAL A 87 -16.40 -2.43 -19.66
N ALA A 88 -15.36 -2.09 -20.42
CA ALA A 88 -14.01 -2.56 -20.14
C ALA A 88 -13.46 -1.96 -18.83
N GLY A 89 -13.71 -0.67 -18.56
CA GLY A 89 -13.33 -0.02 -17.31
C GLY A 89 -13.92 -0.74 -16.08
N THR A 90 -15.21 -1.09 -16.13
CA THR A 90 -15.88 -1.84 -15.05
C THR A 90 -15.32 -3.25 -14.89
N LEU A 91 -15.16 -4.00 -15.99
CA LEU A 91 -14.65 -5.36 -15.96
C LEU A 91 -13.21 -5.43 -15.44
N VAL A 92 -12.35 -4.50 -15.87
CA VAL A 92 -10.96 -4.42 -15.43
C VAL A 92 -10.89 -3.98 -13.96
N CYS A 93 -11.68 -2.98 -13.55
CA CYS A 93 -11.75 -2.51 -12.17
C CYS A 93 -12.18 -3.62 -11.19
N VAL A 94 -13.29 -4.30 -11.47
CA VAL A 94 -13.79 -5.39 -10.63
C VAL A 94 -12.84 -6.59 -10.70
N GLY A 95 -12.36 -6.96 -11.89
CA GLY A 95 -11.47 -8.10 -12.10
C GLY A 95 -10.15 -7.96 -11.36
N ILE A 96 -9.49 -6.79 -11.45
CA ILE A 96 -8.26 -6.51 -10.72
C ILE A 96 -8.53 -6.50 -9.21
N GLY A 97 -9.65 -5.94 -8.75
CA GLY A 97 -10.01 -5.98 -7.33
C GLY A 97 -10.17 -7.41 -6.79
N LEU A 98 -10.82 -8.30 -7.54
CA LEU A 98 -10.93 -9.72 -7.16
C LEU A 98 -9.58 -10.43 -7.14
N VAL A 99 -8.69 -10.13 -8.10
CA VAL A 99 -7.32 -10.63 -8.12
C VAL A 99 -6.53 -10.10 -6.91
N ALA A 100 -6.66 -8.83 -6.56
CA ALA A 100 -6.01 -8.22 -5.40
C ALA A 100 -6.48 -8.86 -4.07
N ILE A 101 -7.77 -9.17 -3.93
CA ILE A 101 -8.30 -9.92 -2.77
C ILE A 101 -7.65 -11.31 -2.69
N TYR A 102 -7.61 -12.04 -3.82
CA TYR A 102 -7.04 -13.38 -3.85
C TYR A 102 -5.54 -13.41 -3.52
N THR A 103 -4.77 -12.51 -4.12
CA THR A 103 -3.32 -12.41 -3.89
C THR A 103 -3.00 -12.00 -2.45
N SER A 104 -3.78 -11.07 -1.89
CA SER A 104 -3.71 -10.72 -0.47
C SER A 104 -4.05 -11.89 0.46
N TYR A 105 -4.97 -12.77 0.05
CA TYR A 105 -5.21 -14.02 0.77
C TYR A 105 -3.97 -14.94 0.75
N VAL A 106 -3.26 -15.04 -0.38
CA VAL A 106 -1.99 -15.80 -0.46
C VAL A 106 -0.92 -15.19 0.44
N VAL A 107 -0.78 -13.86 0.46
CA VAL A 107 0.12 -13.14 1.38
C VAL A 107 -0.17 -13.53 2.84
N GLY A 108 -1.45 -13.56 3.21
CA GLY A 108 -1.88 -14.01 4.54
C GLY A 108 -1.52 -15.47 4.83
N GLN A 109 -1.61 -16.37 3.84
CA GLN A 109 -1.18 -17.76 4.00
C GLN A 109 0.32 -17.86 4.27
N VAL A 110 1.14 -17.06 3.59
CA VAL A 110 2.60 -17.01 3.81
C VAL A 110 2.89 -16.53 5.21
N LYS A 111 2.26 -15.46 5.69
CA LYS A 111 2.48 -14.97 7.05
C LYS A 111 2.09 -16.00 8.12
N LEU A 112 1.02 -16.76 7.89
CA LEU A 112 0.61 -17.83 8.81
C LEU A 112 1.57 -19.03 8.78
N ALA A 113 2.20 -19.31 7.65
CA ALA A 113 3.18 -20.39 7.49
C ALA A 113 4.60 -20.00 7.96
N TYR A 114 4.95 -18.72 7.84
CA TYR A 114 6.25 -18.13 8.18
C TYR A 114 6.04 -16.90 9.08
N PRO A 115 5.73 -17.08 10.38
CA PRO A 115 5.42 -15.98 11.29
C PRO A 115 6.56 -14.97 11.46
N GLU A 116 7.80 -15.35 11.17
CA GLU A 116 9.00 -14.50 11.24
C GLU A 116 9.10 -13.45 10.13
N VAL A 117 8.28 -13.55 9.07
CA VAL A 117 8.27 -12.61 7.94
C VAL A 117 7.61 -11.31 8.36
N ALA A 118 8.38 -10.26 8.63
CA ALA A 118 7.82 -8.97 9.05
C ALA A 118 7.50 -8.06 7.85
N HIS A 119 8.28 -8.17 6.78
CA HIS A 119 8.13 -7.35 5.58
C HIS A 119 8.32 -8.19 4.31
N TYR A 120 7.89 -7.65 3.15
CA TYR A 120 8.13 -8.30 1.85
C TYR A 120 9.61 -8.60 1.57
N ALA A 121 10.52 -7.80 2.12
CA ALA A 121 11.95 -8.08 2.03
C ALA A 121 12.31 -9.47 2.58
N ASP A 122 11.68 -9.90 3.68
CA ASP A 122 11.91 -11.21 4.27
C ASP A 122 11.38 -12.34 3.37
N VAL A 123 10.28 -12.11 2.65
CA VAL A 123 9.82 -13.02 1.60
C VAL A 123 10.84 -13.11 0.46
N GLY A 124 11.37 -11.97 0.02
CA GLY A 124 12.46 -11.94 -0.97
C GLY A 124 13.64 -12.78 -0.51
N ARG A 125 13.95 -12.77 0.80
CA ARG A 125 14.98 -13.63 1.39
C ARG A 125 14.63 -15.11 1.36
N LEU A 126 13.39 -15.47 1.66
CA LEU A 126 12.93 -16.86 1.61
C LEU A 126 12.97 -17.42 0.18
N LEU A 127 12.66 -16.58 -0.83
CA LEU A 127 12.61 -17.00 -2.23
C LEU A 127 13.98 -17.04 -2.92
N MET A 128 14.84 -16.04 -2.69
CA MET A 128 16.09 -15.85 -3.44
C MET A 128 17.31 -15.51 -2.55
N GLY A 129 17.22 -15.75 -1.24
CA GLY A 129 18.31 -15.48 -0.31
C GLY A 129 18.68 -13.99 -0.20
N LYS A 130 19.97 -13.69 0.00
CA LYS A 130 20.44 -12.32 0.21
C LYS A 130 20.07 -11.39 -0.95
N PHE A 131 20.16 -11.86 -2.20
CA PHE A 131 19.81 -11.06 -3.37
C PHE A 131 18.34 -10.64 -3.35
N GLY A 132 17.42 -11.58 -3.11
CA GLY A 132 15.99 -11.27 -3.05
C GLY A 132 15.63 -10.33 -1.90
N TYR A 133 16.31 -10.46 -0.76
CA TYR A 133 16.16 -9.51 0.34
C TYR A 133 16.46 -8.09 -0.12
N GLU A 134 17.61 -7.86 -0.76
CA GLU A 134 18.00 -6.51 -1.22
C GLU A 134 17.09 -5.99 -2.32
N LEU A 135 16.78 -6.81 -3.32
CA LEU A 135 15.94 -6.41 -4.44
C LEU A 135 14.56 -5.94 -3.95
N VAL A 136 13.89 -6.75 -3.13
CA VAL A 136 12.55 -6.43 -2.64
C VAL A 136 12.59 -5.27 -1.64
N SER A 137 13.68 -5.12 -0.86
CA SER A 137 13.90 -3.94 -0.01
C SER A 137 13.94 -2.65 -0.82
N VAL A 138 14.71 -2.64 -1.92
CA VAL A 138 14.84 -1.48 -2.80
C VAL A 138 13.51 -1.18 -3.48
N MET A 139 12.82 -2.19 -4.01
CA MET A 139 11.48 -2.03 -4.59
C MET A 139 10.48 -1.44 -3.60
N PHE A 140 10.49 -1.89 -2.34
CA PHE A 140 9.59 -1.40 -1.30
C PHE A 140 9.83 0.08 -1.00
N VAL A 141 11.09 0.47 -0.78
CA VAL A 141 11.45 1.87 -0.53
C VAL A 141 11.14 2.77 -1.72
N LEU A 142 11.46 2.33 -2.94
CA LEU A 142 11.17 3.08 -4.16
C LEU A 142 9.65 3.25 -4.33
N GLN A 143 8.86 2.19 -4.15
CA GLN A 143 7.40 2.29 -4.26
C GLN A 143 6.82 3.31 -3.28
N LEU A 144 7.22 3.26 -2.01
CA LEU A 144 6.76 4.25 -1.03
C LEU A 144 7.22 5.67 -1.40
N THR A 145 8.43 5.82 -1.94
CA THR A 145 8.93 7.13 -2.41
C THR A 145 8.13 7.67 -3.60
N PHE A 146 7.73 6.80 -4.55
CA PHE A 146 6.83 7.16 -5.65
C PHE A 146 5.43 7.55 -5.15
N LEU A 147 4.91 6.89 -4.11
CA LEU A 147 3.66 7.32 -3.45
C LEU A 147 3.81 8.73 -2.87
N VAL A 148 4.88 9.01 -2.12
CA VAL A 148 5.17 10.35 -1.59
C VAL A 148 5.29 11.38 -2.73
N GLY A 149 5.92 11.02 -3.85
CA GLY A 149 6.00 11.87 -5.04
C GLY A 149 4.62 12.15 -5.63
N SER A 150 3.76 11.14 -5.70
CA SER A 150 2.37 11.28 -6.16
C SER A 150 1.58 12.24 -5.28
N HIS A 151 1.71 12.13 -3.95
CA HIS A 151 1.12 13.07 -3.00
C HIS A 151 1.68 14.49 -3.13
N THR A 152 3.00 14.62 -3.36
CA THR A 152 3.66 15.91 -3.60
C THR A 152 3.06 16.58 -4.84
N LEU A 153 2.93 15.83 -5.93
CA LEU A 153 2.32 16.29 -7.18
C LEU A 153 0.86 16.70 -6.98
N THR A 154 0.05 15.86 -6.31
CA THR A 154 -1.36 16.18 -6.03
C THR A 154 -1.51 17.43 -5.16
N GLY A 155 -0.66 17.64 -4.16
CA GLY A 155 -0.65 18.87 -3.36
C GLY A 155 -0.30 20.11 -4.19
N THR A 156 0.60 19.97 -5.16
CA THR A 156 0.92 21.04 -6.11
C THR A 156 -0.30 21.40 -6.97
N ILE A 157 -0.98 20.39 -7.53
CA ILE A 157 -2.21 20.55 -8.31
C ILE A 157 -3.30 21.21 -7.44
N ALA A 158 -3.44 20.78 -6.18
CA ALA A 158 -4.41 21.33 -5.25
C ALA A 158 -4.18 22.84 -5.01
N PHE A 159 -2.94 23.26 -4.72
CA PHE A 159 -2.65 24.67 -4.47
C PHE A 159 -2.81 25.55 -5.71
N LEU A 160 -2.37 25.08 -6.88
CA LEU A 160 -2.60 25.78 -8.15
C LEU A 160 -4.09 26.00 -8.39
N ASN A 161 -4.90 24.96 -8.22
CA ASN A 161 -6.34 25.04 -8.46
C ASN A 161 -7.04 25.95 -7.42
N ILE A 162 -6.75 25.79 -6.13
CA ILE A 162 -7.34 26.59 -5.05
C ILE A 162 -7.03 28.09 -5.25
N THR A 163 -5.80 28.42 -5.63
CA THR A 163 -5.31 29.79 -5.75
C THR A 163 -5.51 30.44 -7.12
N ASN A 164 -6.11 29.74 -8.09
CA ASN A 164 -6.15 30.16 -9.50
C ASN A 164 -4.74 30.45 -10.07
N ASN A 165 -3.81 29.51 -9.91
CA ASN A 165 -2.42 29.65 -10.34
C ASN A 165 -1.72 30.87 -9.70
N GLY A 166 -1.95 31.10 -8.40
CA GLY A 166 -1.47 32.28 -7.69
C GLY A 166 0.06 32.35 -7.48
N ALA A 167 0.77 31.25 -7.72
CA ALA A 167 2.23 31.19 -7.71
C ALA A 167 2.72 30.16 -8.74
N CYS A 168 4.03 30.21 -9.03
CA CYS A 168 4.72 29.22 -9.87
C CYS A 168 4.48 27.79 -9.35
N SER A 169 4.20 26.85 -10.25
CA SER A 169 3.97 25.44 -9.90
C SER A 169 5.13 24.82 -9.12
N LEU A 170 6.38 25.15 -9.48
CA LEU A 170 7.57 24.72 -8.74
C LEU A 170 7.56 25.19 -7.27
N VAL A 171 7.10 26.41 -7.01
CA VAL A 171 6.99 26.94 -5.63
C VAL A 171 5.94 26.14 -4.85
N PHE A 172 4.79 25.86 -5.45
CA PHE A 172 3.79 25.01 -4.81
C PHE A 172 4.26 23.57 -4.64
N GLY A 173 5.13 23.06 -5.51
CA GLY A 173 5.78 21.75 -5.37
C GLY A 173 6.67 21.70 -4.14
N VAL A 174 7.50 22.73 -3.95
CA VAL A 174 8.33 22.88 -2.74
C VAL A 174 7.46 23.03 -1.49
N VAL A 175 6.40 23.83 -1.52
CA VAL A 175 5.47 23.99 -0.38
C VAL A 175 4.81 22.65 -0.03
N SER A 176 4.34 21.91 -1.04
CA SER A 176 3.74 20.59 -0.88
C SER A 176 4.73 19.62 -0.21
N ALA A 177 5.97 19.58 -0.69
CA ALA A 177 7.04 18.76 -0.10
C ALA A 177 7.37 19.16 1.35
N ILE A 178 7.41 20.46 1.67
CA ILE A 178 7.65 20.94 3.04
C ILE A 178 6.53 20.49 3.99
N ILE A 179 5.27 20.59 3.57
CA ILE A 179 4.14 20.16 4.40
C ILE A 179 4.21 18.65 4.66
N LEU A 180 4.48 17.85 3.62
CA LEU A 180 4.68 16.40 3.76
C LEU A 180 5.82 16.08 4.74
N LEU A 181 6.95 16.79 4.62
CA LEU A 181 8.09 16.62 5.50
C LEU A 181 7.73 16.93 6.96
N LEU A 182 7.07 18.05 7.22
CA LEU A 182 6.68 18.46 8.56
C LEU A 182 5.74 17.44 9.23
N LEU A 183 4.78 16.91 8.47
CA LEU A 183 3.86 15.87 8.97
C LEU A 183 4.52 14.49 9.10
N ALA A 184 5.67 14.25 8.47
CA ALA A 184 6.43 13.00 8.60
C ALA A 184 7.40 13.01 9.79
N ILE A 185 7.58 14.15 10.48
CA ILE A 185 8.48 14.27 11.64
C ILE A 185 8.12 13.29 12.77
N PRO A 186 6.84 13.15 13.19
CA PRO A 186 6.47 12.26 14.29
C PRO A 186 6.83 10.80 13.93
N PRO A 187 7.73 10.15 14.68
CA PRO A 187 8.13 8.80 14.32
C PRO A 187 7.04 7.78 14.58
N SER A 188 6.05 8.01 15.44
CA SER A 188 5.11 7.00 15.98
C SER A 188 3.80 6.83 15.19
N PHE A 189 3.41 5.60 14.82
CA PHE A 189 2.08 5.32 14.21
C PHE A 189 0.92 5.35 15.22
N ALA A 190 1.18 5.12 16.51
CA ALA A 190 0.13 5.16 17.54
C ALA A 190 -0.49 6.55 17.68
N GLU A 191 0.25 7.59 17.30
CA GLU A 191 -0.21 8.98 17.25
C GLU A 191 -0.97 9.31 15.96
N VAL A 192 -0.88 8.44 14.95
CA VAL A 192 -1.37 8.66 13.57
C VAL A 192 -2.66 7.88 13.27
N ALA A 193 -3.04 6.90 14.10
CA ALA A 193 -4.29 6.16 13.92
C ALA A 193 -5.53 7.06 13.87
N ILE A 194 -5.53 8.16 14.64
CA ILE A 194 -6.60 9.18 14.60
C ILE A 194 -6.55 9.96 13.27
N LEU A 195 -5.35 10.29 12.79
CA LEU A 195 -5.16 10.99 11.53
C LEU A 195 -5.68 10.16 10.34
N GLY A 196 -5.58 8.84 10.44
CA GLY A 196 -6.16 7.94 9.44
C GLY A 196 -7.67 8.09 9.28
N TYR A 197 -8.43 8.25 10.37
CA TYR A 197 -9.87 8.49 10.25
C TYR A 197 -10.18 9.83 9.55
N ILE A 198 -9.39 10.86 9.85
CA ILE A 198 -9.54 12.18 9.22
C ILE A 198 -9.24 12.08 7.72
N ASP A 199 -8.19 11.36 7.37
CA ASP A 199 -7.76 11.06 6.00
C ASP A 199 -8.89 10.36 5.21
N PHE A 200 -9.44 9.25 5.73
CA PHE A 200 -10.53 8.54 5.08
C PHE A 200 -11.80 9.39 4.91
N VAL A 201 -12.19 10.16 5.93
CA VAL A 201 -13.36 11.05 5.83
C VAL A 201 -13.11 12.14 4.78
N SER A 202 -11.88 12.68 4.75
CA SER A 202 -11.45 13.71 3.80
C SER A 202 -11.56 13.23 2.35
N ILE A 203 -11.00 12.06 2.01
CA ILE A 203 -11.07 11.52 0.64
C ILE A 203 -12.50 11.16 0.24
N MET A 204 -13.27 10.53 1.13
CA MET A 204 -14.66 10.17 0.83
C MET A 204 -15.52 11.40 0.58
N ALA A 205 -15.35 12.45 1.39
CA ALA A 205 -16.05 13.72 1.18
C ALA A 205 -15.62 14.38 -0.14
N ALA A 206 -14.34 14.40 -0.47
CA ALA A 206 -13.85 14.97 -1.72
C ALA A 206 -14.38 14.23 -2.96
N ILE A 207 -14.42 12.89 -2.93
CA ILE A 207 -15.00 12.05 -3.98
C ILE A 207 -16.50 12.33 -4.14
N LEU A 208 -17.25 12.31 -3.03
CA LEU A 208 -18.70 12.54 -3.06
C LEU A 208 -19.04 13.94 -3.58
N ILE A 209 -18.30 14.97 -3.15
CA ILE A 209 -18.47 16.33 -3.66
C ILE A 209 -18.21 16.38 -5.16
N THR A 210 -17.12 15.75 -5.62
CA THR A 210 -16.79 15.70 -7.06
C THR A 210 -17.88 14.97 -7.86
N MET A 211 -18.38 13.85 -7.36
CA MET A 211 -19.43 13.05 -8.00
C MET A 211 -20.77 13.79 -8.06
N ILE A 212 -21.17 14.46 -6.98
CA ILE A 212 -22.40 15.26 -6.94
C ILE A 212 -22.25 16.50 -7.83
N ALA A 213 -21.11 17.19 -7.77
CA ALA A 213 -20.83 18.38 -8.58
C ALA A 213 -20.94 18.08 -10.08
N THR A 214 -20.31 16.99 -10.51
CA THR A 214 -20.32 16.56 -11.91
C THR A 214 -21.71 16.10 -12.34
N GLY A 215 -22.43 15.35 -11.50
CA GLY A 215 -23.80 14.92 -11.79
C GLY A 215 -24.82 16.07 -11.86
N VAL A 216 -24.70 17.08 -11.00
CA VAL A 216 -25.56 18.27 -11.09
C VAL A 216 -25.26 19.04 -12.38
N LYS A 217 -23.99 19.17 -12.77
CA LYS A 217 -23.60 19.82 -14.03
C LYS A 217 -24.13 19.06 -15.25
N SER A 218 -24.09 17.72 -15.24
CA SER A 218 -24.59 16.89 -16.34
C SER A 218 -26.11 16.86 -16.45
N SER A 219 -26.84 17.26 -15.40
CA SER A 219 -28.30 17.38 -15.47
C SER A 219 -28.77 18.46 -16.46
N GLY A 220 -27.90 19.42 -16.80
CA GLY A 220 -28.16 20.46 -17.79
C GLY A 220 -27.76 20.11 -19.23
N ALA A 221 -26.89 19.13 -19.44
CA ALA A 221 -26.46 18.63 -20.75
C ALA A 221 -25.95 17.19 -20.62
N VAL A 222 -26.48 16.27 -21.44
CA VAL A 222 -26.07 14.86 -21.44
C VAL A 222 -24.60 14.77 -21.86
N ALA A 223 -23.75 14.19 -21.00
CA ALA A 223 -22.36 13.95 -21.32
C ALA A 223 -22.21 12.81 -22.34
N GLU A 224 -21.23 12.92 -23.24
CA GLU A 224 -20.96 11.95 -24.31
C GLU A 224 -20.16 10.74 -23.82
N TRP A 225 -20.61 10.08 -22.75
CA TRP A 225 -19.98 8.85 -22.29
C TRP A 225 -20.23 7.70 -23.27
N SER A 226 -19.28 6.78 -23.37
CA SER A 226 -19.34 5.60 -24.25
C SER A 226 -19.21 4.30 -23.47
N ALA A 227 -19.98 3.29 -23.87
CA ALA A 227 -19.83 1.92 -23.40
C ALA A 227 -18.49 1.29 -23.83
N TRP A 228 -18.01 1.70 -25.01
CA TRP A 228 -16.82 1.18 -25.69
C TRP A 228 -15.62 2.10 -25.49
N PRO A 229 -14.38 1.60 -25.69
CA PRO A 229 -13.18 2.42 -25.61
C PRO A 229 -13.26 3.68 -26.49
N GLN A 230 -12.57 4.74 -26.09
CA GLN A 230 -12.54 5.99 -26.85
C GLN A 230 -12.02 5.75 -28.30
N PRO A 231 -12.48 6.51 -29.30
CA PRO A 231 -11.96 6.38 -30.65
C PRO A 231 -10.44 6.61 -30.69
N GLY A 232 -9.70 5.70 -31.32
CA GLY A 232 -8.24 5.84 -31.48
C GLY A 232 -7.41 5.46 -30.24
N VAL A 233 -7.95 4.71 -29.27
CA VAL A 233 -7.16 4.13 -28.17
C VAL A 233 -5.92 3.45 -28.69
N THR A 234 -4.76 3.95 -28.25
CA THR A 234 -3.46 3.32 -28.48
C THR A 234 -3.17 2.30 -27.38
N PHE A 235 -2.23 1.39 -27.64
CA PHE A 235 -1.70 0.49 -26.63
C PHE A 235 -1.23 1.24 -25.37
N THR A 236 -0.51 2.35 -25.58
CA THR A 236 0.02 3.22 -24.52
C THR A 236 -1.10 3.78 -23.63
N SER A 237 -2.11 4.45 -24.20
CA SER A 237 -3.22 5.01 -23.42
C SER A 237 -4.02 3.94 -22.67
N ALA A 238 -4.26 2.77 -23.29
CA ALA A 238 -4.96 1.66 -22.63
C ALA A 238 -4.19 1.12 -21.44
N PHE A 239 -2.87 0.92 -21.57
CA PHE A 239 -2.04 0.42 -20.48
C PHE A 239 -1.85 1.44 -19.35
N ILE A 240 -1.81 2.74 -19.65
CA ILE A 240 -1.86 3.79 -18.62
C ILE A 240 -3.18 3.69 -17.84
N ALA A 241 -4.32 3.56 -18.51
CA ALA A 241 -5.60 3.40 -17.83
C ALA A 241 -5.63 2.13 -16.95
N ILE A 242 -5.18 0.98 -17.47
CA ILE A 242 -5.12 -0.27 -16.70
C ILE A 242 -4.18 -0.16 -15.49
N THR A 243 -3.00 0.41 -15.66
CA THR A 243 -2.03 0.57 -14.56
C THR A 243 -2.49 1.57 -13.50
N ASN A 244 -3.25 2.60 -13.88
CA ASN A 244 -3.92 3.48 -12.92
C ASN A 244 -4.98 2.73 -12.10
N ILE A 245 -5.72 1.79 -12.70
CA ILE A 245 -6.62 0.89 -11.95
C ILE A 245 -5.81 -0.04 -11.04
N VAL A 246 -4.69 -0.61 -11.50
CA VAL A 246 -3.79 -1.42 -10.66
C VAL A 246 -3.27 -0.61 -9.47
N PHE A 247 -2.95 0.67 -9.67
CA PHE A 247 -2.47 1.56 -8.62
C PHE A 247 -3.50 1.70 -7.49
N ALA A 248 -4.80 1.78 -7.83
CA ALA A 248 -5.87 1.87 -6.85
C ALA A 248 -5.96 0.62 -5.95
N TYR A 249 -5.51 -0.56 -6.41
CA TYR A 249 -5.51 -1.80 -5.62
C TYR A 249 -4.11 -2.16 -5.08
N SER A 250 -3.38 -1.18 -4.55
CA SER A 250 -2.00 -1.31 -4.08
C SER A 250 -1.84 -1.70 -2.60
N PHE A 251 -2.93 -2.05 -1.93
CA PHE A 251 -2.96 -2.39 -0.49
C PHE A 251 -2.20 -3.68 -0.10
N ALA A 252 -1.55 -4.35 -1.04
CA ALA A 252 -0.76 -5.55 -0.81
C ALA A 252 0.54 -5.29 -0.05
N ILE A 253 1.11 -4.08 -0.16
CA ILE A 253 2.52 -3.77 0.16
C ILE A 253 2.83 -3.86 1.66
N CYS A 254 1.93 -3.38 2.53
CA CYS A 254 2.17 -3.29 3.98
C CYS A 254 1.54 -4.44 4.79
N GLN A 255 0.94 -5.43 4.12
CA GLN A 255 0.13 -6.47 4.73
C GLN A 255 0.85 -7.30 5.80
N PHE A 256 2.11 -7.71 5.55
CA PHE A 256 2.89 -8.46 6.54
C PHE A 256 3.07 -7.66 7.84
N SER A 257 3.42 -6.37 7.72
CA SER A 257 3.62 -5.47 8.85
C SER A 257 2.32 -5.32 9.66
N PHE A 258 1.17 -5.20 9.00
CA PHE A 258 -0.10 -5.07 9.73
C PHE A 258 -0.56 -6.37 10.38
N MET A 259 -0.28 -7.52 9.75
CA MET A 259 -0.56 -8.81 10.34
C MET A 259 0.26 -9.05 11.61
N ASP A 260 1.47 -8.48 11.71
CA ASP A 260 2.27 -8.51 12.94
C ASP A 260 1.66 -7.71 14.09
N GLU A 261 0.79 -6.75 13.81
CA GLU A 261 0.10 -5.97 14.84
C GLU A 261 -1.19 -6.65 15.33
N MET A 262 -1.63 -7.71 14.64
CA MET A 262 -2.87 -8.40 14.95
C MET A 262 -2.73 -9.35 16.13
N HIS A 263 -3.65 -9.23 17.09
CA HIS A 263 -3.81 -10.22 18.16
C HIS A 263 -4.11 -11.63 17.59
N THR A 264 -4.94 -11.69 16.54
CA THR A 264 -5.36 -12.95 15.91
C THR A 264 -5.11 -12.88 14.39
N PRO A 265 -3.91 -13.21 13.91
CA PRO A 265 -3.54 -13.08 12.49
C PRO A 265 -4.43 -13.89 11.53
N LYS A 266 -5.09 -14.96 11.99
CA LYS A 266 -6.03 -15.75 11.17
C LYS A 266 -7.26 -14.95 10.73
N ASP A 267 -7.67 -13.94 11.50
CA ASP A 267 -8.83 -13.11 11.16
C ASP A 267 -8.53 -12.07 10.08
N TYR A 268 -7.26 -11.93 9.67
CA TYR A 268 -6.80 -11.04 8.59
C TYR A 268 -7.64 -11.15 7.31
N VAL A 269 -8.02 -12.37 6.94
CA VAL A 269 -8.81 -12.63 5.72
C VAL A 269 -10.16 -11.91 5.74
N LYS A 270 -10.77 -11.74 6.92
CA LYS A 270 -12.01 -10.96 7.07
C LYS A 270 -11.78 -9.50 6.71
N SER A 271 -10.63 -8.96 7.10
CA SER A 271 -10.26 -7.57 6.79
C SER A 271 -10.05 -7.34 5.30
N ILE A 272 -9.40 -8.29 4.62
CA ILE A 272 -9.14 -8.22 3.17
C ILE A 272 -10.42 -8.31 2.35
N TRP A 273 -11.34 -9.20 2.69
CA TRP A 273 -12.63 -9.26 2.00
C TRP A 273 -13.44 -7.98 2.22
N ALA A 274 -13.49 -7.47 3.45
CA ALA A 274 -14.21 -6.23 3.75
C ALA A 274 -13.62 -5.05 2.98
N LEU A 275 -12.29 -4.87 3.02
CA LEU A 275 -11.58 -3.84 2.28
C LEU A 275 -11.84 -3.95 0.77
N GLY A 276 -11.53 -5.12 0.18
CA GLY A 276 -11.57 -5.28 -1.27
C GLY A 276 -12.97 -5.10 -1.84
N ILE A 277 -14.02 -5.53 -1.13
CA ILE A 277 -15.41 -5.27 -1.57
C ILE A 277 -15.73 -3.77 -1.51
N ILE A 278 -15.33 -3.08 -0.43
CA ILE A 278 -15.55 -1.65 -0.27
C ILE A 278 -14.82 -0.87 -1.38
N GLU A 279 -13.57 -1.23 -1.67
CA GLU A 279 -12.79 -0.62 -2.74
C GLU A 279 -13.40 -0.85 -4.12
N ILE A 280 -13.79 -2.10 -4.44
CA ILE A 280 -14.46 -2.41 -5.71
C ILE A 280 -15.68 -1.51 -5.90
N VAL A 281 -16.49 -1.35 -4.85
CA VAL A 281 -17.67 -0.46 -4.90
C VAL A 281 -17.25 1.00 -5.10
N ILE A 282 -16.34 1.52 -4.28
CA ILE A 282 -15.95 2.94 -4.33
C ILE A 282 -15.27 3.27 -5.66
N TYR A 283 -14.30 2.49 -6.10
CA TYR A 283 -13.55 2.75 -7.34
C TYR A 283 -14.41 2.58 -8.58
N THR A 284 -15.29 1.57 -8.61
CA THR A 284 -16.20 1.37 -9.74
C THR A 284 -17.25 2.49 -9.79
N LEU A 285 -17.86 2.86 -8.67
CA LEU A 285 -18.83 3.98 -8.64
C LEU A 285 -18.18 5.31 -8.98
N THR A 286 -16.99 5.58 -8.42
CA THR A 286 -16.24 6.81 -8.71
C THR A 286 -15.89 6.90 -10.19
N GLY A 287 -15.29 5.84 -10.75
CA GLY A 287 -14.94 5.77 -12.17
C GLY A 287 -16.16 5.89 -13.09
N ALA A 288 -17.16 5.05 -12.86
CA ALA A 288 -18.34 4.95 -13.73
C ALA A 288 -19.22 6.21 -13.68
N LEU A 289 -19.53 6.73 -12.49
CA LEU A 289 -20.46 7.86 -12.37
C LEU A 289 -19.83 9.17 -12.84
N ILE A 290 -18.59 9.45 -12.44
CA ILE A 290 -17.92 10.69 -12.89
C ILE A 290 -17.71 10.64 -14.41
N TYR A 291 -17.34 9.49 -14.98
CA TYR A 291 -17.25 9.36 -16.44
C TYR A 291 -18.63 9.51 -17.11
N ALA A 292 -19.69 8.91 -16.57
CA ALA A 292 -21.04 9.08 -17.10
C ALA A 292 -21.55 10.53 -17.06
N PHE A 293 -21.07 11.33 -16.10
CA PHE A 293 -21.48 12.74 -15.94
C PHE A 293 -20.60 13.74 -16.68
N VAL A 294 -19.33 13.41 -16.96
CA VAL A 294 -18.39 14.33 -17.60
C VAL A 294 -18.09 13.94 -19.05
N GLY A 295 -18.08 12.65 -19.37
CA GLY A 295 -17.74 12.15 -20.70
C GLY A 295 -16.22 12.06 -20.94
N PRO A 296 -15.75 12.17 -22.19
CA PRO A 296 -14.33 11.99 -22.54
C PRO A 296 -13.41 13.06 -21.94
N ASP A 297 -13.94 14.22 -21.57
CA ASP A 297 -13.18 15.37 -21.05
C ASP A 297 -12.83 15.28 -19.56
N VAL A 298 -12.99 14.10 -18.94
CA VAL A 298 -12.61 13.86 -17.55
C VAL A 298 -11.13 14.18 -17.35
N LYS A 299 -10.86 15.06 -16.38
CA LYS A 299 -9.52 15.42 -15.93
C LYS A 299 -8.99 14.41 -14.90
N SER A 300 -7.67 14.29 -14.83
CA SER A 300 -6.95 13.44 -13.87
C SER A 300 -5.96 14.32 -13.11
N PRO A 301 -6.10 14.53 -11.78
CA PRO A 301 -7.06 13.90 -10.86
C PRO A 301 -8.50 14.36 -11.08
N ALA A 302 -9.47 13.48 -10.80
CA ALA A 302 -10.90 13.67 -11.05
C ALA A 302 -11.50 14.92 -10.40
N LEU A 303 -10.94 15.41 -9.29
CA LEU A 303 -11.41 16.63 -8.62
C LEU A 303 -11.39 17.84 -9.54
N LEU A 304 -10.48 17.89 -10.51
CA LEU A 304 -10.41 18.96 -11.51
C LEU A 304 -11.67 19.02 -12.40
N SER A 305 -12.39 17.91 -12.53
CA SER A 305 -13.61 17.82 -13.35
C SER A 305 -14.85 18.43 -12.69
N ALA A 306 -14.80 18.75 -11.39
CA ALA A 306 -15.95 19.27 -10.62
C ALA A 306 -16.37 20.71 -10.98
N GLY A 307 -15.63 21.39 -11.87
CA GLY A 307 -15.83 22.80 -12.22
C GLY A 307 -15.10 23.76 -11.28
N SER A 308 -15.10 25.06 -11.61
CA SER A 308 -14.18 26.04 -11.00
C SER A 308 -14.33 26.23 -9.49
N LEU A 309 -15.55 26.29 -8.96
CA LEU A 309 -15.77 26.47 -7.53
C LEU A 309 -15.66 25.15 -6.77
N LEU A 310 -16.39 24.12 -7.22
CA LEU A 310 -16.46 22.85 -6.48
C LEU A 310 -15.18 22.05 -6.54
N SER A 311 -14.35 22.22 -7.59
CA SER A 311 -13.01 21.65 -7.60
C SER A 311 -12.15 22.19 -6.45
N LYS A 312 -12.19 23.50 -6.19
CA LYS A 312 -11.45 24.11 -5.06
C LYS A 312 -11.94 23.60 -3.71
N VAL A 313 -13.26 23.46 -3.55
CA VAL A 313 -13.88 22.90 -2.34
C VAL A 313 -13.43 21.45 -2.15
N ALA A 314 -13.50 20.63 -3.20
CA ALA A 314 -13.09 19.24 -3.16
C ALA A 314 -11.60 19.10 -2.82
N PHE A 315 -10.72 19.89 -3.44
CA PHE A 315 -9.29 19.87 -3.11
C PHE A 315 -9.01 20.39 -1.70
N GLY A 316 -9.69 21.44 -1.25
CA GLY A 316 -9.57 21.95 0.12
C GLY A 316 -9.95 20.89 1.16
N ILE A 317 -11.04 20.17 0.93
CA ILE A 317 -11.48 19.04 1.77
C ILE A 317 -10.55 17.84 1.62
N GLY A 318 -9.90 17.67 0.47
CA GLY A 318 -8.92 16.62 0.19
C GLY A 318 -7.48 16.90 0.67
N LEU A 319 -7.16 18.10 1.18
CA LEU A 319 -5.81 18.39 1.68
C LEU A 319 -5.35 17.45 2.80
N PRO A 320 -6.21 17.05 3.77
CA PRO A 320 -5.83 16.05 4.77
C PRO A 320 -5.35 14.74 4.16
N VAL A 321 -6.08 14.11 3.23
CA VAL A 321 -5.61 12.86 2.57
C VAL A 321 -4.32 13.06 1.80
N ILE A 322 -4.19 14.19 1.10
CA ILE A 322 -2.98 14.48 0.32
C ILE A 322 -1.74 14.49 1.22
N PHE A 323 -1.82 15.14 2.38
CA PHE A 323 -0.65 15.38 3.22
C PHE A 323 -0.45 14.34 4.33
N ILE A 324 -1.52 13.81 4.92
CA ILE A 324 -1.44 12.78 5.96
C ILE A 324 -1.01 11.44 5.35
N SER A 325 -1.71 10.97 4.30
CA SER A 325 -1.35 9.70 3.65
C SER A 325 0.06 9.75 3.05
N GLY A 326 0.43 10.87 2.42
CA GLY A 326 1.78 11.08 1.89
C GLY A 326 2.86 11.09 2.97
N SER A 327 2.61 11.69 4.13
CA SER A 327 3.60 11.69 5.22
C SER A 327 3.75 10.32 5.87
N ILE A 328 2.66 9.55 5.98
CA ILE A 328 2.69 8.15 6.48
C ILE A 328 3.64 7.32 5.62
N ASN A 329 3.53 7.40 4.29
CA ASN A 329 4.42 6.67 3.38
C ASN A 329 5.90 7.04 3.59
N THR A 330 6.20 8.32 3.82
CA THR A 330 7.57 8.78 4.17
C THR A 330 8.04 8.15 5.48
N THR A 331 7.19 8.17 6.52
CA THR A 331 7.50 7.59 7.83
C THR A 331 7.70 6.07 7.76
N VAL A 332 6.90 5.34 6.97
CA VAL A 332 7.06 3.89 6.76
C VAL A 332 8.40 3.59 6.08
N ALA A 333 8.73 4.28 4.99
CA ALA A 333 9.99 4.09 4.28
C ALA A 333 11.20 4.42 5.17
N ALA A 334 11.13 5.53 5.90
CA ALA A 334 12.19 5.96 6.81
C ALA A 334 12.37 4.97 7.97
N ARG A 335 11.28 4.50 8.60
CA ARG A 335 11.35 3.48 9.67
C ARG A 335 11.99 2.19 9.19
N TYR A 336 11.64 1.76 7.98
CA TYR A 336 12.21 0.55 7.38
C TYR A 336 13.73 0.70 7.21
N ILE A 337 14.19 1.78 6.57
CA ILE A 337 15.63 2.04 6.35
C ILE A 337 16.36 2.25 7.68
N HIS A 338 15.83 3.07 8.57
CA HIS A 338 16.44 3.39 9.86
C HIS A 338 16.55 2.16 10.77
N GLY A 339 15.48 1.38 10.86
CA GLY A 339 15.44 0.12 11.59
C GLY A 339 16.45 -0.90 11.07
N ARG A 340 16.71 -0.88 9.76
CA ARG A 340 17.73 -1.71 9.12
C ARG A 340 19.15 -1.20 9.37
N MET A 341 19.41 0.09 9.21
CA MET A 341 20.72 0.72 9.45
C MET A 341 21.19 0.57 10.90
N PHE A 342 20.28 0.71 11.86
CA PHE A 342 20.57 0.71 13.29
C PHE A 342 20.07 -0.55 14.00
N ARG A 343 19.91 -1.67 13.29
CA ARG A 343 19.36 -2.93 13.83
C ARG A 343 19.92 -3.34 15.20
N ASN A 344 21.22 -3.10 15.41
CA ASN A 344 21.97 -3.49 16.61
C ASN A 344 22.31 -2.29 17.54
N SER A 345 21.59 -1.16 17.44
CA SER A 345 21.87 0.06 18.21
C SER A 345 20.60 0.64 18.82
N VAL A 346 20.70 1.20 20.03
CA VAL A 346 19.63 1.98 20.69
C VAL A 346 19.13 3.14 19.81
N THR A 347 19.99 3.63 18.91
CA THR A 347 19.65 4.67 17.92
C THR A 347 18.36 4.34 17.16
N ARG A 348 18.06 3.06 16.90
CA ARG A 348 16.86 2.55 16.22
C ARG A 348 15.53 3.05 16.80
N TYR A 349 15.46 3.33 18.10
CA TYR A 349 14.22 3.75 18.75
C TYR A 349 13.92 5.25 18.61
N ILE A 350 14.81 6.02 17.97
CA ILE A 350 14.61 7.47 17.72
C ILE A 350 14.32 8.23 19.04
N ASN A 351 14.97 7.80 20.13
CA ASN A 351 14.82 8.37 21.47
C ASN A 351 16.13 8.99 21.98
N THR A 352 17.15 9.06 21.13
CA THR A 352 18.44 9.68 21.41
C THR A 352 18.65 10.87 20.47
N PRO A 353 19.50 11.86 20.80
CA PRO A 353 19.82 12.97 19.90
C PRO A 353 20.33 12.48 18.54
N LYS A 354 21.20 11.46 18.53
CA LYS A 354 21.65 10.79 17.29
C LYS A 354 20.50 10.15 16.52
N GLY A 355 19.58 9.48 17.22
CA GLY A 355 18.37 8.90 16.65
C GLY A 355 17.53 9.96 15.93
N TRP A 356 17.25 11.08 16.58
CA TRP A 356 16.50 12.20 16.00
C TRP A 356 17.21 12.85 14.80
N ILE A 357 18.52 13.09 14.88
CA ILE A 357 19.28 13.66 13.76
C ILE A 357 19.20 12.73 12.54
N THR A 358 19.49 11.44 12.73
CA THR A 358 19.44 10.45 11.63
C THR A 358 18.03 10.26 11.07
N TRP A 359 17.01 10.36 11.93
CA TRP A 359 15.61 10.34 11.52
C TRP A 359 15.26 11.52 10.63
N LEU A 360 15.53 12.76 11.09
CA LEU A 360 15.24 13.98 10.34
C LEU A 360 15.97 14.00 8.99
N VAL A 361 17.26 13.64 8.96
CA VAL A 361 18.03 13.54 7.72
C VAL A 361 17.39 12.56 6.74
N LEU A 362 16.94 11.40 7.23
CA LEU A 362 16.38 10.35 6.39
C LEU A 362 15.02 10.74 5.80
N ILE A 363 14.09 11.26 6.60
CA ILE A 363 12.79 11.72 6.09
C ILE A 363 12.98 12.87 5.10
N THR A 364 13.89 13.83 5.37
CA THR A 364 14.20 14.92 4.45
C THR A 364 14.76 14.41 3.13
N ALA A 365 15.68 13.44 3.15
CA ALA A 365 16.22 12.86 1.93
C ALA A 365 15.14 12.17 1.09
N ILE A 366 14.26 11.38 1.71
CA ILE A 366 13.14 10.71 1.03
C ILE A 366 12.19 11.75 0.41
N THR A 367 11.82 12.79 1.16
CA THR A 367 10.92 13.83 0.65
C THR A 367 11.52 14.63 -0.50
N ILE A 368 12.83 14.93 -0.45
CA ILE A 368 13.52 15.62 -1.57
C ILE A 368 13.51 14.74 -2.82
N ILE A 369 13.81 13.44 -2.70
CA ILE A 369 13.78 12.51 -3.84
C ILE A 369 12.36 12.41 -4.39
N ALA A 370 11.35 12.30 -3.53
CA ALA A 370 9.95 12.26 -3.92
C ALA A 370 9.51 13.53 -4.66
N TRP A 371 9.93 14.71 -4.20
CA TRP A 371 9.68 15.99 -4.89
C TRP A 371 10.38 16.04 -6.26
N VAL A 372 11.62 15.58 -6.36
CA VAL A 372 12.33 15.48 -7.66
C VAL A 372 11.57 14.58 -8.63
N ILE A 373 11.04 13.43 -8.17
CA ILE A 373 10.22 12.54 -8.99
C ILE A 373 8.93 13.24 -9.44
N ALA A 374 8.24 13.94 -8.54
CA ALA A 374 7.02 14.68 -8.83
C ALA A 374 7.21 15.80 -9.86
N GLU A 375 8.37 16.49 -9.83
CA GLU A 375 8.72 17.52 -10.81
C GLU A 375 9.27 16.96 -12.13
N ALA A 376 9.85 15.75 -12.10
CA ALA A 376 10.35 15.07 -13.29
C ALA A 376 9.25 14.39 -14.10
N ILE A 377 8.15 13.98 -13.47
CA ILE A 377 6.95 13.44 -14.14
C ILE A 377 5.72 14.22 -13.63
N PRO A 378 5.53 15.46 -14.12
CA PRO A 378 4.48 16.35 -13.63
C PRO A 378 3.08 16.00 -14.17
N PHE A 379 2.79 14.72 -14.40
CA PHE A 379 1.50 14.21 -14.91
C PHE A 379 0.99 13.16 -13.95
N PHE A 380 -0.21 13.38 -13.41
CA PHE A 380 -0.73 12.54 -12.35
C PHE A 380 -0.87 11.08 -12.81
N SER A 381 -1.56 10.84 -13.93
CA SER A 381 -1.81 9.49 -14.44
C SER A 381 -0.53 8.72 -14.79
N ASP A 382 0.48 9.38 -15.37
CA ASP A 382 1.72 8.71 -15.78
C ASP A 382 2.63 8.42 -14.58
N LEU A 383 2.66 9.32 -13.59
CA LEU A 383 3.37 9.08 -12.35
C LEU A 383 2.78 7.89 -11.58
N LEU A 384 1.46 7.77 -11.52
CA LEU A 384 0.79 6.61 -10.94
C LEU A 384 1.05 5.34 -11.78
N SER A 385 0.99 5.46 -13.11
CA SER A 385 1.20 4.35 -14.05
C SER A 385 2.60 3.74 -13.94
N ILE A 386 3.66 4.58 -13.87
CA ILE A 386 5.04 4.09 -13.77
C ILE A 386 5.32 3.45 -12.41
N SER A 387 4.80 4.03 -11.33
CA SER A 387 4.87 3.45 -9.97
C SER A 387 4.19 2.08 -9.94
N SER A 388 3.00 2.01 -10.54
CA SER A 388 2.18 0.81 -10.57
C SER A 388 2.82 -0.33 -11.38
N SER A 389 3.29 -0.01 -12.59
CA SER A 389 3.92 -0.98 -13.46
C SER A 389 5.22 -1.53 -12.87
N LEU A 390 6.10 -0.68 -12.33
CA LEU A 390 7.40 -1.12 -11.82
C LEU A 390 7.32 -1.90 -10.50
N PHE A 391 6.39 -1.54 -9.61
CA PHE A 391 6.42 -2.07 -8.24
C PHE A 391 5.12 -2.72 -7.80
N ILE A 392 3.96 -2.08 -8.00
CA ILE A 392 2.67 -2.59 -7.53
C ILE A 392 2.32 -3.89 -8.25
N SER A 393 2.67 -4.00 -9.54
CA SER A 393 2.57 -5.25 -10.30
C SER A 393 3.27 -6.43 -9.61
N GLY A 394 4.37 -6.17 -8.91
CA GLY A 394 5.09 -7.16 -8.12
C GLY A 394 4.44 -7.48 -6.81
N PHE A 395 4.24 -6.47 -5.97
CA PHE A 395 3.68 -6.67 -4.64
C PHE A 395 2.26 -7.23 -4.68
N THR A 396 1.44 -6.83 -5.65
CA THR A 396 0.05 -7.26 -5.75
C THR A 396 -0.12 -8.51 -6.61
N PHE A 397 0.70 -8.74 -7.66
CA PHE A 397 0.45 -9.87 -8.58
C PHE A 397 1.56 -10.92 -8.60
N TYR A 398 2.72 -10.63 -9.19
CA TYR A 398 3.67 -11.70 -9.49
C TYR A 398 4.40 -12.24 -8.26
N PHE A 399 4.65 -11.44 -7.20
CA PHE A 399 5.23 -11.98 -5.96
C PHE A 399 4.24 -12.91 -5.25
N PRO A 400 2.96 -12.55 -5.02
CA PRO A 400 1.98 -13.49 -4.48
C PRO A 400 1.85 -14.79 -5.27
N ALA A 401 1.86 -14.72 -6.60
CA ALA A 401 1.84 -15.92 -7.43
C ALA A 401 3.08 -16.82 -7.18
N ILE A 402 4.28 -16.25 -7.18
CA ILE A 402 5.52 -16.98 -6.87
C ILE A 402 5.47 -17.56 -5.45
N MET A 403 5.02 -16.78 -4.47
CA MET A 403 4.86 -17.20 -3.09
C MET A 403 3.98 -18.44 -2.98
N TRP A 404 2.86 -18.48 -3.70
CA TRP A 404 2.00 -19.66 -3.68
C TRP A 404 2.72 -20.91 -4.18
N PHE A 405 3.39 -20.81 -5.33
CA PHE A 405 4.10 -21.95 -5.94
C PHE A 405 5.27 -22.44 -5.10
N ALA A 406 6.04 -21.52 -4.51
CA ALA A 406 7.28 -21.82 -3.80
C ALA A 406 7.07 -22.18 -2.32
N LEU A 407 6.13 -21.51 -1.64
CA LEU A 407 6.04 -21.55 -0.17
C LEU A 407 4.78 -22.23 0.35
N ILE A 408 3.67 -22.20 -0.40
CA ILE A 408 2.34 -22.65 0.09
C ILE A 408 1.88 -23.96 -0.54
N LYS A 409 2.22 -24.19 -1.81
CA LYS A 409 1.77 -25.36 -2.57
C LYS A 409 2.27 -26.67 -1.95
N GLN A 410 1.34 -27.48 -1.45
CA GLN A 410 1.59 -28.85 -0.98
C GLN A 410 1.30 -29.85 -2.10
N GLY A 411 2.23 -30.76 -2.41
CA GLY A 411 2.09 -31.74 -3.48
C GLY A 411 2.40 -31.17 -4.87
N ALA A 412 2.11 -31.96 -5.90
CA ALA A 412 2.35 -31.56 -7.29
C ALA A 412 1.32 -30.52 -7.75
N TRP A 413 1.75 -29.65 -8.68
CA TRP A 413 0.93 -28.53 -9.16
C TRP A 413 -0.26 -28.99 -10.02
N TYR A 414 -0.17 -30.17 -10.64
CA TYR A 414 -1.18 -30.78 -11.49
C TYR A 414 -2.17 -31.69 -10.74
N GLU A 415 -2.02 -31.87 -9.43
CA GLU A 415 -2.97 -32.65 -8.64
C GLU A 415 -4.37 -32.01 -8.65
N ARG A 416 -5.44 -32.83 -8.63
CA ARG A 416 -6.84 -32.35 -8.66
C ARG A 416 -7.19 -31.33 -7.57
N ARG A 417 -6.49 -31.35 -6.44
CA ARG A 417 -6.63 -30.37 -5.35
C ARG A 417 -6.03 -29.01 -5.68
N ASN A 418 -4.97 -28.99 -6.51
CA ASN A 418 -4.12 -27.83 -6.74
C ASN A 418 -4.32 -27.21 -8.12
N TRP A 419 -4.76 -27.96 -9.14
CA TRP A 419 -4.75 -27.51 -10.54
C TRP A 419 -5.42 -26.14 -10.73
N LEU A 420 -6.58 -25.89 -10.08
CA LEU A 420 -7.29 -24.62 -10.20
C LEU A 420 -6.50 -23.47 -9.57
N LYS A 421 -5.89 -23.70 -8.40
CA LYS A 421 -5.04 -22.70 -7.73
C LYS A 421 -3.74 -22.48 -8.50
N SER A 422 -3.16 -23.51 -9.08
CA SER A 422 -1.99 -23.42 -9.96
C SER A 422 -2.33 -22.58 -11.19
N ALA A 423 -3.45 -22.86 -11.87
CA ALA A 423 -3.90 -22.09 -13.02
C ALA A 423 -4.17 -20.62 -12.66
N ALA A 424 -4.82 -20.36 -11.53
CA ALA A 424 -5.07 -19.01 -11.04
C ALA A 424 -3.76 -18.25 -10.77
N ASN A 425 -2.81 -18.83 -10.03
CA ASN A 425 -1.53 -18.16 -9.76
C ASN A 425 -0.68 -17.99 -11.02
N ALA A 426 -0.70 -18.96 -11.95
CA ALA A 426 -0.01 -18.81 -13.22
C ALA A 426 -0.60 -17.65 -14.05
N PHE A 427 -1.93 -17.53 -14.09
CA PHE A 427 -2.60 -16.42 -14.76
C PHE A 427 -2.29 -15.07 -14.11
N ILE A 428 -2.29 -15.00 -12.77
CA ILE A 428 -1.94 -13.78 -12.02
C ILE A 428 -0.47 -13.39 -12.24
N PHE A 429 0.43 -14.37 -12.30
CA PHE A 429 1.82 -14.13 -12.65
C PHE A 429 1.93 -13.48 -14.04
N LEU A 430 1.19 -13.99 -15.02
CA LEU A 430 1.16 -13.41 -16.37
C LEU A 430 0.57 -11.99 -16.38
N ILE A 431 -0.49 -11.72 -15.61
CA ILE A 431 -1.01 -10.35 -15.42
C ILE A 431 0.09 -9.45 -14.86
N GLY A 432 0.79 -9.89 -13.81
CA GLY A 432 1.87 -9.13 -13.19
C GLY A 432 2.98 -8.77 -14.18
N ILE A 433 3.45 -9.75 -14.97
CA ILE A 433 4.48 -9.52 -15.99
C ILE A 433 3.96 -8.62 -17.12
N MET A 434 2.70 -8.78 -17.54
CA MET A 434 2.09 -7.93 -18.56
C MET A 434 1.97 -6.47 -18.09
N VAL A 435 1.54 -6.25 -16.85
CA VAL A 435 1.46 -4.91 -16.24
C VAL A 435 2.85 -4.31 -16.07
N LEU A 436 3.85 -5.11 -15.68
CA LEU A 436 5.25 -4.67 -15.60
C LEU A 436 5.77 -4.23 -16.97
N VAL A 437 5.77 -5.13 -17.95
CA VAL A 437 6.39 -4.84 -19.26
C VAL A 437 5.57 -3.84 -20.06
N GLY A 438 4.27 -4.11 -20.24
CA GLY A 438 3.37 -3.27 -21.03
C GLY A 438 3.12 -1.92 -20.36
N GLY A 439 2.96 -1.90 -19.04
CA GLY A 439 2.78 -0.67 -18.28
C GLY A 439 4.03 0.19 -18.27
N THR A 440 5.22 -0.37 -18.02
CA THR A 440 6.46 0.42 -18.04
C THR A 440 6.77 0.94 -19.44
N TYR A 441 6.56 0.15 -20.49
CA TYR A 441 6.66 0.64 -21.86
C TYR A 441 5.71 1.82 -22.11
N ALA A 442 4.43 1.66 -21.76
CA ALA A 442 3.41 2.68 -21.97
C ALA A 442 3.72 3.97 -21.20
N SER A 443 4.10 3.89 -19.93
CA SER A 443 4.47 5.08 -19.15
C SER A 443 5.66 5.80 -19.76
N ILE A 444 6.70 5.07 -20.20
CA ILE A 444 7.89 5.69 -20.82
C ILE A 444 7.54 6.34 -22.16
N ASP A 445 6.79 5.63 -23.01
CA ASP A 445 6.34 6.11 -24.33
C ASP A 445 5.50 7.39 -24.19
N ASP A 446 4.52 7.40 -23.29
CA ASP A 446 3.67 8.57 -23.07
C ASP A 446 4.45 9.74 -22.47
N ILE A 447 5.31 9.51 -21.47
CA ILE A 447 6.16 10.57 -20.91
C ILE A 447 7.02 11.23 -22.00
N ILE A 448 7.65 10.42 -22.87
CA ILE A 448 8.48 10.95 -23.98
C ILE A 448 7.61 11.72 -24.98
N HIS A 449 6.46 11.16 -25.39
CA HIS A 449 5.57 11.80 -26.35
C HIS A 449 4.95 13.09 -25.81
N SER A 450 4.53 13.08 -24.55
CA SER A 450 3.94 14.22 -23.85
C SER A 450 4.95 15.37 -23.74
N TYR A 451 6.22 15.08 -23.38
CA TYR A 451 7.28 16.09 -23.40
C TYR A 451 7.59 16.62 -24.81
N ASN A 452 7.75 15.75 -25.80
CA ASN A 452 8.10 16.15 -27.17
C ASN A 452 7.00 16.95 -27.87
N SER A 453 5.74 16.66 -27.55
CA SER A 453 4.58 17.36 -28.13
C SER A 453 4.30 18.72 -27.46
N GLY A 454 4.94 19.02 -26.33
CA GLY A 454 4.69 20.25 -25.56
C GLY A 454 3.28 20.34 -24.97
N LYS A 455 2.52 19.23 -24.96
CA LYS A 455 1.17 19.15 -24.40
C LYS A 455 1.15 19.25 -22.88
N VAL A 456 2.31 19.15 -22.25
CA VAL A 456 2.47 19.10 -20.82
C VAL A 456 3.62 19.99 -20.39
N ARG A 457 3.63 20.43 -19.13
CA ARG A 457 4.70 21.30 -18.64
C ARG A 457 6.05 20.60 -18.67
N GLY A 458 7.10 21.37 -18.97
CA GLY A 458 8.47 20.90 -18.85
C GLY A 458 8.86 20.59 -17.40
N ALA A 459 9.79 19.65 -17.22
CA ALA A 459 10.33 19.34 -15.90
C ALA A 459 10.91 20.58 -15.22
N PHE A 460 10.62 20.78 -13.94
CA PHE A 460 11.09 21.93 -13.14
C PHE A 460 10.73 23.31 -13.71
N THR A 461 9.58 23.43 -14.39
CA THR A 461 9.09 24.71 -14.94
C THR A 461 7.94 25.30 -14.12
N CYS A 462 7.66 26.59 -14.30
CA CYS A 462 6.57 27.31 -13.63
C CYS A 462 5.18 27.18 -14.27
N ALA A 463 5.06 26.48 -15.41
CA ALA A 463 3.77 26.37 -16.08
C ALA A 463 2.75 25.63 -15.19
N PRO A 464 1.46 26.02 -15.22
CA PRO A 464 0.40 25.32 -14.51
C PRO A 464 0.18 23.91 -15.09
N PHE A 465 -0.49 23.03 -14.34
CA PHE A 465 -0.93 21.74 -14.87
C PHE A 465 -2.22 21.93 -15.68
N GLU A 466 -2.31 21.32 -16.87
CA GLU A 466 -3.49 21.36 -17.75
C GLU A 466 -4.43 20.16 -17.61
#